data_AF-A0A183TRV0-F1
#
_entry.id   AF-A0A183TRV0-F1
#
_cell.length_a   1.000
_cell.length_b   1.000
_cell.length_c   1.000
_cell.angle_alpha   90.00
_cell.angle_beta   90.00
_cell.angle_gamma   90.00
#
_symmetry.space_group_name_H-M   'P 1'
#
loop_
_entity.id
_entity.type
_entity.pdbx_description
1 polymer ?
#
loop_
_entity_poly.entity_id
_entity_poly.type
_entity_poly.pdbx_seq_one_letter_code
_entity_poly.pdbx_strand_id
1 'polypeptide(L)'
;MYLSHLPYEAKLAELDLFSLNYRQLRGDLIQTYRIVISRECALEFADVFELAGTEHLRDHPFKLQRMLVHTDVRRNAFLQRVVGAWHGLLDEVKLTNFLNIAFWPGIQQRCGTDL
;
A
#
# COMPACT_ATOMS: atom_id res chain seq x y z
N MET A 1 22.66 13.80 21.82
CA MET A 1 23.44 12.72 21.16
C MET A 1 23.23 11.41 21.90
N TYR A 2 21.98 10.92 21.98
CA TYR A 2 21.64 9.67 22.69
C TYR A 2 21.08 8.64 21.71
N LEU A 3 20.13 9.06 20.88
CA LEU A 3 19.53 8.20 19.86
C LEU A 3 20.48 7.80 18.73
N SER A 4 21.48 8.62 18.37
CA SER A 4 22.34 8.39 17.19
C SER A 4 23.06 7.04 17.19
N HIS A 5 23.44 6.54 18.38
CA HIS A 5 24.21 5.30 18.56
C HIS A 5 23.36 4.03 18.55
N LEU A 6 22.03 4.16 18.66
CA LEU A 6 21.13 3.01 18.66
C LEU A 6 20.95 2.42 17.25
N PRO A 7 20.74 1.10 17.14
CA PRO A 7 20.32 0.49 15.88
C PRO A 7 18.95 1.03 15.44
N TYR A 8 18.63 0.93 14.14
CA TYR A 8 17.42 1.53 13.56
C TYR A 8 16.14 1.11 14.29
N GLU A 9 15.97 -0.18 14.57
CA GLU A 9 14.80 -0.70 15.28
C GLU A 9 14.67 -0.17 16.71
N ALA A 10 15.78 -0.04 17.44
CA ALA A 10 15.75 0.53 18.79
C ALA A 10 15.40 2.02 18.78
N LYS A 11 15.79 2.77 17.73
CA LYS A 11 15.37 4.17 17.55
C LYS A 11 13.87 4.28 17.32
N LEU A 12 13.31 3.36 16.53
CA LEU A 12 11.87 3.34 16.28
C LEU A 12 11.09 3.06 17.57
N ALA A 13 11.54 2.08 18.37
CA ALA A 13 10.92 1.76 19.66
C ALA A 13 11.00 2.92 20.66
N GLU A 14 12.18 3.56 20.80
CA GLU A 14 12.38 4.68 21.73
C GLU A 14 11.53 5.90 21.36
N LEU A 15 11.25 6.09 20.06
CA LEU A 15 10.45 7.21 19.55
C LEU A 15 8.97 6.86 19.36
N ASP A 16 8.55 5.62 19.67
CA ASP A 16 7.22 5.09 19.37
C ASP A 16 6.79 5.32 17.90
N LEU A 17 7.73 5.07 16.98
CA LEU A 17 7.53 5.25 15.55
C LEU A 17 7.40 3.93 14.81
N PHE A 18 6.50 3.89 13.83
CA PHE A 18 6.44 2.80 12.85
C PHE A 18 7.64 2.82 11.90
N SER A 19 7.98 1.65 11.34
CA SER A 19 9.01 1.51 10.31
C SER A 19 8.72 2.41 9.10
N LEU A 20 9.78 2.81 8.40
CA LEU A 20 9.65 3.62 7.19
C LEU A 20 8.78 2.90 6.14
N ASN A 21 9.01 1.60 5.96
CA ASN A 21 8.25 0.76 5.02
C ASN A 21 6.76 0.75 5.34
N TYR A 22 6.38 0.63 6.62
CA TYR A 22 4.99 0.70 7.04
C TYR A 22 4.37 2.06 6.73
N ARG A 23 5.04 3.15 7.11
CA ARG A 23 4.52 4.51 6.88
C ARG A 23 4.37 4.82 5.40
N GLN A 24 5.32 4.38 4.57
CA GLN A 24 5.28 4.54 3.12
C GLN A 24 4.14 3.72 2.51
N LEU A 25 4.02 2.43 2.84
CA LEU A 25 2.96 1.58 2.32
C LEU A 25 1.57 2.09 2.73
N ARG A 26 1.44 2.60 3.97
CA ARG A 26 0.21 3.24 4.45
C ARG A 26 -0.14 4.45 3.61
N GLY A 27 0.81 5.36 3.35
CA GLY A 27 0.61 6.51 2.47
C GLY A 27 0.24 6.10 1.04
N ASP A 28 0.86 5.04 0.53
CA ASP A 28 0.59 4.56 -0.81
C ASP A 28 -0.83 3.99 -0.97
N LEU A 29 -1.30 3.20 0.01
CA LEU A 29 -2.66 2.64 0.04
C LEU A 29 -3.73 3.73 0.17
N ILE A 30 -3.44 4.74 0.98
CA ILE A 30 -4.27 5.94 1.12
C ILE A 30 -4.43 6.64 -0.23
N GLN A 31 -3.32 6.87 -0.94
CA GLN A 31 -3.34 7.54 -2.24
C GLN A 31 -4.09 6.70 -3.27
N THR A 32 -3.93 5.38 -3.19
CA THR A 32 -4.68 4.43 -4.02
C THR A 32 -6.17 4.52 -3.75
N TYR A 33 -6.62 4.55 -2.50
CA TYR A 33 -8.04 4.74 -2.18
C TYR A 33 -8.61 6.03 -2.79
N ARG A 34 -7.87 7.14 -2.74
CA ARG A 34 -8.30 8.42 -3.34
C ARG A 34 -8.46 8.34 -4.86
N ILE A 35 -7.55 7.63 -5.53
CA ILE A 35 -7.58 7.43 -6.99
C ILE A 35 -8.70 6.45 -7.38
N VAL A 36 -8.81 5.31 -6.68
CA VAL A 36 -9.65 4.18 -7.08
C VAL A 36 -11.10 4.33 -6.60
N ILE A 37 -11.31 4.79 -5.37
CA ILE A 37 -12.61 4.73 -4.68
C ILE A 37 -13.23 6.12 -4.54
N SER A 38 -12.48 7.07 -3.98
CA SER A 38 -13.05 8.37 -3.60
C SER A 38 -13.15 9.36 -4.76
N ARG A 39 -12.41 9.14 -5.86
CA ARG A 39 -12.37 10.01 -7.05
C ARG A 39 -12.02 11.48 -6.74
N GLU A 40 -11.44 11.75 -5.57
CA GLU A 40 -10.96 13.08 -5.15
C GLU A 40 -9.57 13.42 -5.72
N CYS A 41 -9.04 12.58 -6.61
CA CYS A 41 -7.78 12.83 -7.30
C CYS A 41 -8.03 13.16 -8.77
N ALA A 42 -7.29 14.13 -9.29
CA ALA A 42 -7.30 14.51 -10.71
C ALA A 42 -6.66 13.46 -11.64
N LEU A 43 -6.18 12.35 -11.08
CA LEU A 43 -5.66 11.21 -11.82
C LEU A 43 -6.78 10.18 -11.96
N GLU A 44 -7.10 9.81 -13.19
CA GLU A 44 -8.04 8.73 -13.43
C GLU A 44 -7.38 7.39 -13.11
N PHE A 45 -8.17 6.42 -12.68
CA PHE A 45 -7.70 5.07 -12.39
C PHE A 45 -6.86 4.48 -13.54
N ALA A 46 -7.31 4.70 -14.77
CA ALA A 46 -6.67 4.23 -15.99
C ALA A 46 -5.33 4.91 -16.31
N ASP A 47 -5.05 6.09 -15.75
CA ASP A 47 -3.77 6.78 -15.93
C ASP A 47 -2.66 6.17 -15.06
N VAL A 48 -3.05 5.49 -13.98
CA VAL A 48 -2.14 5.00 -12.94
C VAL A 48 -2.06 3.47 -12.93
N PHE A 49 -3.16 2.78 -13.22
CA PHE A 49 -3.26 1.32 -13.21
C PHE A 49 -3.88 0.81 -14.51
N GLU A 50 -3.32 -0.29 -15.04
CA GLU A 50 -4.02 -1.08 -16.05
C GLU A 50 -5.17 -1.84 -15.38
N LEU A 51 -6.40 -1.62 -15.86
CA LEU A 51 -7.54 -2.42 -15.47
C LEU A 51 -7.35 -3.84 -16.03
N ALA A 52 -7.68 -4.86 -15.25
CA ALA A 52 -7.80 -6.20 -15.79
C ALA A 52 -8.89 -6.17 -16.86
N GLY A 53 -8.53 -6.47 -18.12
CA GLY A 53 -9.50 -6.60 -19.19
C GLY A 53 -10.69 -7.43 -18.73
N THR A 54 -11.89 -6.87 -18.81
CA THR A 54 -13.15 -7.46 -18.33
C THR A 54 -13.61 -8.67 -19.17
N GLU A 55 -12.69 -9.34 -19.86
CA GLU A 55 -12.97 -10.49 -20.72
C GLU A 55 -13.24 -11.79 -19.92
N HIS A 56 -12.97 -11.79 -18.61
CA HIS A 56 -13.34 -12.87 -17.72
C HIS A 56 -14.24 -12.35 -16.59
N LEU A 57 -15.52 -12.76 -16.62
CA LEU A 57 -16.66 -12.37 -15.78
C LEU A 57 -16.53 -12.71 -14.27
N ARG A 58 -15.32 -12.81 -13.72
CA ARG A 58 -15.07 -13.17 -12.31
C ARG A 58 -14.22 -12.17 -11.54
N ASP A 59 -13.79 -11.08 -12.16
CA ASP A 59 -12.92 -10.12 -11.48
C ASP A 59 -13.71 -9.02 -10.76
N HIS A 60 -13.39 -8.82 -9.47
CA HIS A 60 -14.02 -7.81 -8.61
C HIS A 60 -13.63 -6.39 -9.06
N PRO A 61 -14.52 -5.38 -9.00
CA PRO A 61 -14.28 -3.99 -9.45
C PRO A 61 -13.10 -3.26 -8.78
N PHE A 62 -12.49 -3.84 -7.74
CA PHE A 62 -11.35 -3.25 -7.01
C PHE A 62 -10.04 -4.00 -7.28
N LYS A 63 -9.99 -4.92 -8.23
CA LYS A 63 -8.76 -5.65 -8.54
C LYS A 63 -7.80 -4.72 -9.29
N LEU A 64 -6.57 -4.58 -8.78
CA LEU A 64 -5.49 -3.87 -9.49
C LEU A 64 -4.71 -4.89 -10.32
N GLN A 65 -4.24 -4.58 -11.52
CA GLN A 65 -3.26 -5.45 -12.16
C GLN A 65 -1.84 -5.10 -11.72
N ARG A 66 -1.08 -6.13 -11.36
CA ARG A 66 0.36 -5.97 -11.15
C ARG A 66 1.02 -5.88 -12.52
N MET A 67 1.56 -4.70 -12.87
CA MET A 67 2.50 -4.63 -13.99
C MET A 67 3.71 -5.51 -13.67
N LEU A 68 4.05 -6.45 -14.56
CA LEU A 68 5.27 -7.22 -14.43
C LEU A 68 6.46 -6.28 -14.67
N VAL A 69 7.32 -6.18 -13.67
CA VAL A 69 8.53 -5.37 -13.81
C VAL A 69 9.77 -6.24 -13.86
N HIS A 70 10.58 -6.01 -14.89
CA HIS A 70 11.76 -6.82 -15.22
C HIS A 70 13.02 -6.40 -14.44
N THR A 71 12.99 -5.26 -13.75
CA THR A 71 14.14 -4.68 -13.05
C THR A 71 13.84 -4.48 -11.57
N ASP A 72 14.77 -4.89 -10.70
CA ASP A 72 14.61 -4.78 -9.24
C ASP A 72 14.44 -3.33 -8.75
N VAL A 73 15.01 -2.36 -9.48
CA VAL A 73 14.86 -0.91 -9.21
C VAL A 73 13.40 -0.47 -9.14
N ARG A 74 12.54 -1.05 -10.00
CA ARG A 74 11.12 -0.69 -10.08
C ARG A 74 10.25 -1.55 -9.17
N ARG A 75 10.80 -2.58 -8.51
CA ARG A 75 10.10 -3.41 -7.53
C ARG A 75 9.64 -2.59 -6.32
N ASN A 76 10.41 -1.57 -5.99
CA ASN A 76 10.09 -0.60 -4.94
C ASN A 76 9.38 0.64 -5.50
N ALA A 77 8.75 0.58 -6.68
CA ALA A 77 7.89 1.67 -7.14
C ALA A 77 6.53 1.64 -6.44
N PHE A 78 5.87 2.79 -6.36
CA PHE A 78 4.51 2.95 -5.80
C PHE A 78 3.54 1.84 -6.31
N LEU A 79 3.46 1.66 -7.63
CA LEU A 79 2.57 0.69 -8.25
C LEU A 79 2.85 -0.76 -7.82
N GLN A 80 4.10 -1.11 -7.59
CA GLN A 80 4.47 -2.48 -7.23
C GLN A 80 4.19 -2.79 -5.76
N ARG A 81 4.43 -1.82 -4.87
CA ARG A 81 4.18 -1.97 -3.43
C ARG A 81 2.69 -2.06 -3.11
N VAL A 82 1.90 -1.18 -3.72
CA VAL A 82 0.46 -1.09 -3.45
C VAL A 82 -0.26 -2.36 -3.86
N VAL A 83 0.05 -2.89 -5.04
CA VAL A 83 -0.75 -3.97 -5.63
C VAL A 83 -0.84 -5.17 -4.69
N GLY A 84 0.29 -5.64 -4.12
CA GLY A 84 0.26 -6.77 -3.19
C GLY A 84 -0.59 -6.49 -1.95
N ALA A 85 -0.42 -5.31 -1.34
CA ALA A 85 -1.12 -4.92 -0.12
C ALA A 85 -2.62 -4.71 -0.36
N TRP A 86 -2.99 -4.06 -1.47
CA TRP A 86 -4.36 -3.81 -1.87
C TRP A 86 -5.15 -5.10 -2.13
N HIS A 87 -4.56 -6.11 -2.76
CA HIS A 87 -5.19 -7.43 -2.90
C HIS A 87 -5.39 -8.16 -1.57
N GLY A 88 -4.57 -7.85 -0.56
CA GLY A 88 -4.74 -8.39 0.79
C GLY A 88 -5.87 -7.72 1.59
N LEU A 89 -6.35 -6.56 1.14
CA LEU A 89 -7.48 -5.90 1.77
C LEU A 89 -8.79 -6.58 1.37
N LEU A 90 -9.67 -6.76 2.35
CA LEU A 90 -11.06 -7.16 2.12
C LEU A 90 -11.79 -6.05 1.37
N ASP A 91 -12.77 -6.40 0.53
CA ASP A 91 -13.51 -5.41 -0.25
C ASP A 91 -14.32 -4.45 0.64
N GLU A 92 -14.80 -4.92 1.79
CA GLU A 92 -15.41 -4.06 2.82
C GLU A 92 -14.46 -2.98 3.33
N VAL A 93 -13.18 -3.31 3.53
CA VAL A 93 -12.16 -2.35 3.99
C VAL A 93 -11.85 -1.34 2.89
N LYS A 94 -11.88 -1.75 1.61
CA LYS A 94 -11.69 -0.84 0.47
C LYS A 94 -12.86 0.11 0.27
N LEU A 95 -14.06 -0.30 0.66
CA LEU A 95 -15.31 0.46 0.53
C LEU A 95 -15.59 1.40 1.71
N THR A 96 -14.86 1.27 2.81
CA THR A 96 -15.05 2.11 3.99
C THR A 96 -14.13 3.33 3.97
N ASN A 97 -14.37 4.27 4.90
CA ASN A 97 -13.57 5.49 5.00
C ASN A 97 -12.07 5.18 5.19
N PHE A 98 -11.25 6.06 4.63
CA PHE A 98 -9.78 6.11 4.70
C PHE A 98 -9.16 5.71 6.05
N LEU A 99 -9.81 6.05 7.17
CA LEU A 99 -9.30 5.78 8.51
C LEU A 99 -9.25 4.29 8.84
N ASN A 100 -10.14 3.48 8.27
CA ASN A 100 -10.15 2.02 8.49
C ASN A 100 -8.97 1.34 7.78
N ILE A 101 -8.62 1.79 6.58
CA ILE A 101 -7.44 1.34 5.85
C ILE A 101 -6.17 1.62 6.67
N ALA A 102 -6.14 2.78 7.36
CA ALA A 102 -5.02 3.19 8.20
C ALA A 102 -4.86 2.36 9.49
N PHE A 103 -5.86 1.57 9.89
CA PHE A 103 -5.85 0.77 11.12
C PHE A 103 -5.85 -0.74 10.85
N TRP A 104 -5.72 -1.18 9.59
CA TRP A 104 -5.77 -2.59 9.24
C TRP A 104 -4.50 -3.32 9.73
N PRO A 105 -4.61 -4.27 10.68
CA PRO A 105 -3.46 -4.92 11.33
C PRO A 105 -2.56 -5.70 10.36
N GLY A 106 -3.13 -6.18 9.25
CA GLY A 106 -2.40 -6.93 8.24
C GLY A 106 -1.34 -6.12 7.47
N ILE A 107 -1.45 -4.78 7.41
CA ILE A 107 -0.40 -3.94 6.80
C ILE A 107 0.83 -3.95 7.70
N GLN A 108 0.63 -3.95 9.03
CA GLN A 108 1.73 -3.94 9.99
C GLN A 108 2.49 -5.27 10.00
N GLN A 109 1.79 -6.39 9.87
CA GLN A 109 2.41 -7.70 9.75
C GLN A 109 3.26 -7.85 8.47
N ARG A 110 2.82 -7.28 7.34
CA ARG A 110 3.54 -7.39 6.05
C ARG A 110 4.78 -6.51 5.94
N CYS A 111 4.84 -5.45 6.77
CA CYS A 111 6.01 -4.58 6.92
C CYS A 111 6.84 -4.92 8.16
N GLY A 112 6.37 -5.85 9.00
CA GLY A 112 6.96 -6.22 10.29
C GLY A 112 7.70 -7.57 10.28
N THR A 113 7.81 -8.25 9.14
CA THR A 113 8.59 -9.50 9.01
C THR A 113 10.08 -9.28 8.73
N ASP A 114 10.55 -8.03 8.76
CA ASP A 114 11.99 -7.71 8.66
C ASP A 114 12.61 -7.60 10.07
N LEU A 115 12.43 -8.65 10.89
CA LEU A 115 13.20 -8.89 12.12
C LEU A 115 13.87 -10.26 12.07
#